data_AF-A0A387BM11-F1
#
_entry.id   AF-A0A387BM11-F1
#
_cell.length_a   1.000
_cell.length_b   1.000
_cell.length_c   1.000
_cell.angle_alpha   90.00
_cell.angle_beta   90.00
_cell.angle_gamma   90.00
#
_symmetry.space_group_name_H-M   'P 1'
#
loop_
_entity.id
_entity.type
_entity.pdbx_description
1 polymer ?
#
loop_
_entity_poly.entity_id
_entity_poly.type
_entity_poly.pdbx_seq_one_letter_code
_entity_poly.pdbx_strand_id
1 'polypeptide(L)'
;MKKRKSKIKSRFPFRGRRAGNFWRVLCALGVLLLGTLSGFLPSLNVQAAKNAPPSVRFVTPVGQTIAQVKDTVTPAANNLTYAAPPSSGTVIPTLGKPIAHVTLSNGDSEVIAYLALHDGTPVYCLNPAVPIPAGGTSAQQDKMNALWQKMSSTQQALVNNIAYLATSQGAASNWTLYAGARVAIWEAVANVTGKDIVSIDDAPHASSVKAIRDEADRLSTQAKAMAVKPSFDGQTVKVTVGVDKTLTDTNGVLPNFKYPLDVVNGLKTSISGNNFTLSANSSTKIGSGKISYMTSFSESNEPFIYSTGGDSTGVFSQPVYAGFDPSLEIFDINVNVVLDGSLKIVKKQSEQESHQGSGNIAGAKFDVTLYLADGKTIDTGVNGTFDTTDSKGTKTGTVTFKKGIAKDVTTGTDGSVIIKDAFPVGAVARAKETYVPAPYTLGHTDSTGTLVNDPIETVITEDSTAGTAQMTFTDNKQVGGLKVKKSGKYNGDELLNSDYQFKGTLLGLKDKKGNVVTQFTLDEKGEGNTTENPLTSPLVLGEKYTLFEIVAGDGFTNSFKPVEVTFTYQGQIRSLLGNMRQVRILRSQEILSLRRR
;
A
#
# COMPACT_ATOMS: atom_id res chain seq x y z
N MET A 1 38.64 5.85 -50.82
CA MET A 1 38.35 5.89 -52.28
C MET A 1 36.83 5.88 -52.47
N LYS A 2 36.19 6.87 -53.12
CA LYS A 2 35.77 6.88 -54.56
C LYS A 2 35.01 5.60 -55.00
N LYS A 3 33.86 5.63 -55.70
CA LYS A 3 32.88 6.69 -56.07
C LYS A 3 31.71 6.04 -56.87
N ARG A 4 30.46 6.53 -56.73
CA ARG A 4 29.36 6.54 -57.78
C ARG A 4 28.83 5.17 -58.27
N LYS A 5 27.65 5.00 -58.91
CA LYS A 5 26.30 5.66 -59.03
C LYS A 5 25.71 5.22 -60.41
N SER A 6 24.57 4.53 -60.43
CA SER A 6 23.55 4.50 -61.51
C SER A 6 22.32 3.74 -60.93
N LYS A 7 21.06 4.19 -60.84
CA LYS A 7 20.14 5.06 -61.62
C LYS A 7 19.63 4.42 -62.92
N ILE A 8 18.31 4.12 -62.99
CA ILE A 8 17.32 4.28 -64.11
C ILE A 8 16.07 3.41 -63.77
N LYS A 9 14.90 3.98 -63.39
CA LYS A 9 13.70 4.46 -64.15
C LYS A 9 12.71 3.37 -64.67
N SER A 10 11.46 3.42 -64.18
CA SER A 10 10.18 3.45 -64.95
C SER A 10 8.98 3.53 -63.96
N ARG A 11 8.16 4.59 -63.96
CA ARG A 11 6.86 4.82 -64.67
C ARG A 11 5.63 4.03 -64.14
N PHE A 12 4.81 4.70 -63.31
CA PHE A 12 3.37 5.11 -63.52
C PHE A 12 2.38 4.19 -64.30
N PRO A 13 1.03 4.26 -64.12
CA PRO A 13 0.21 5.17 -63.26
C PRO A 13 -1.13 4.65 -62.61
N PHE A 14 -1.75 5.57 -61.83
CA PHE A 14 -3.20 5.95 -61.80
C PHE A 14 -4.27 5.26 -60.88
N ARG A 15 -5.07 6.17 -60.26
CA ARG A 15 -6.43 6.07 -59.63
C ARG A 15 -6.55 5.29 -58.31
N GLY A 16 -7.22 5.77 -57.25
CA GLY A 16 -7.78 7.12 -56.96
C GLY A 16 -9.02 7.10 -56.04
N ARG A 17 -9.17 8.11 -55.14
CA ARG A 17 -10.29 8.32 -54.15
C ARG A 17 -10.36 7.23 -53.04
N ARG A 18 -10.95 7.38 -51.85
CA ARG A 18 -11.51 8.44 -50.95
C ARG A 18 -11.69 7.74 -49.57
N ALA A 19 -11.83 8.34 -48.38
CA ALA A 19 -11.40 9.62 -47.77
C ALA A 19 -11.79 9.57 -46.26
N GLY A 20 -11.04 10.23 -45.37
CA GLY A 20 -11.35 10.23 -43.91
C GLY A 20 -10.30 10.94 -43.06
N ASN A 21 -10.69 12.03 -42.40
CA ASN A 21 -9.82 12.95 -41.65
C ASN A 21 -9.80 12.68 -40.13
N PHE A 22 -8.96 13.49 -39.44
CA PHE A 22 -8.90 13.83 -38.00
C PHE A 22 -7.90 13.05 -37.12
N TRP A 23 -7.08 13.69 -36.29
CA TRP A 23 -6.54 15.07 -36.29
C TRP A 23 -5.27 15.07 -35.43
N ARG A 24 -4.25 15.86 -35.79
CA ARG A 24 -3.09 16.19 -34.94
C ARG A 24 -2.85 17.69 -35.05
N VAL A 25 -2.69 18.36 -33.92
CA VAL A 25 -2.27 19.77 -33.87
C VAL A 25 -0.86 19.85 -33.27
N LEU A 26 -0.05 20.73 -33.86
CA LEU A 26 1.35 20.97 -33.54
C LEU A 26 1.51 22.12 -32.53
N CYS A 27 2.69 22.17 -31.90
CA CYS A 27 3.18 23.32 -31.15
C CYS A 27 3.61 24.49 -32.06
N ALA A 28 3.45 25.72 -31.57
CA ALA A 28 4.37 26.87 -31.73
C ALA A 28 3.78 28.09 -30.98
N LEU A 29 4.49 29.14 -30.54
CA LEU A 29 5.83 29.43 -30.01
C LEU A 29 5.89 30.97 -29.84
N GLY A 30 6.27 31.49 -28.67
CA GLY A 30 6.63 32.91 -28.45
C GLY A 30 5.52 33.84 -27.92
N VAL A 31 5.81 35.00 -27.29
CA VAL A 31 7.11 35.63 -26.92
C VAL A 31 6.88 36.75 -25.86
N LEU A 32 7.89 37.02 -24.99
CA LEU A 32 8.11 38.19 -24.09
C LEU A 32 7.03 38.68 -23.08
N LEU A 33 7.44 38.85 -21.80
CA LEU A 33 7.82 40.18 -21.26
C LEU A 33 8.70 40.07 -19.98
N LEU A 34 9.34 41.17 -19.56
CA LEU A 34 10.34 41.24 -18.49
C LEU A 34 9.75 41.47 -17.08
N GLY A 35 10.51 41.09 -16.04
CA GLY A 35 10.31 41.50 -14.65
C GLY A 35 11.47 41.10 -13.73
N THR A 36 12.39 42.02 -13.45
CA THR A 36 13.55 41.79 -12.56
C THR A 36 13.21 42.05 -11.10
N LEU A 37 13.70 41.22 -10.17
CA LEU A 37 14.02 41.68 -8.82
C LEU A 37 15.11 40.81 -8.17
N SER A 38 16.04 41.46 -7.48
CA SER A 38 17.26 40.88 -6.93
C SER A 38 17.45 41.27 -5.46
N GLY A 39 18.01 40.33 -4.68
CA GLY A 39 18.59 40.60 -3.36
C GLY A 39 17.61 40.72 -2.20
N PHE A 40 17.78 39.87 -1.17
CA PHE A 40 18.38 40.27 0.11
C PHE A 40 18.53 39.04 1.02
N LEU A 41 19.76 38.73 1.42
CA LEU A 41 20.09 37.81 2.50
C LEU A 41 20.90 38.60 3.54
N PRO A 42 20.52 38.58 4.83
CA PRO A 42 21.43 38.91 5.91
C PRO A 42 21.95 37.62 6.57
N SER A 43 23.25 37.38 6.42
CA SER A 43 24.01 36.50 7.30
C SER A 43 24.02 37.05 8.74
N LEU A 44 23.95 36.18 9.75
CA LEU A 44 24.23 36.56 11.14
C LEU A 44 25.21 35.59 11.80
N ASN A 45 26.09 36.16 12.62
CA ASN A 45 27.37 35.58 13.01
C ASN A 45 27.28 34.34 13.92
N VAL A 46 28.23 33.43 13.72
CA VAL A 46 28.69 32.50 14.75
C VAL A 46 29.57 33.26 15.74
N GLN A 47 29.28 33.16 17.03
CA GLN A 47 30.24 33.52 18.07
C GLN A 47 30.25 32.45 19.16
N ALA A 48 31.43 31.90 19.43
CA ALA A 48 31.59 30.71 20.25
C ALA A 48 31.58 31.04 21.75
N ALA A 49 30.84 30.25 22.53
CA ALA A 49 30.96 30.20 23.99
C ALA A 49 31.26 28.76 24.43
N LYS A 50 32.46 28.54 24.95
CA LYS A 50 32.80 27.32 25.71
C LYS A 50 31.99 27.31 27.00
N ASN A 51 31.47 26.17 27.41
CA ASN A 51 31.44 25.69 28.80
C ASN A 51 30.80 24.30 28.86
N ALA A 52 31.57 23.31 29.31
CA ALA A 52 31.09 21.95 29.60
C ALA A 52 31.25 21.68 31.11
N PRO A 53 30.20 21.25 31.82
CA PRO A 53 30.31 20.74 33.19
C PRO A 53 30.77 19.26 33.20
N PRO A 54 31.34 18.77 34.32
CA PRO A 54 32.13 17.55 34.33
C PRO A 54 31.32 16.24 34.39
N SER A 55 31.98 15.17 33.98
CA SER A 55 31.49 13.79 34.02
C SER A 55 31.36 13.27 35.46
N VAL A 56 30.16 12.79 35.82
CA VAL A 56 29.93 12.04 37.06
C VAL A 56 29.86 10.55 36.74
N ARG A 57 30.80 9.77 37.30
CA ARG A 57 30.71 8.31 37.30
C ARG A 57 29.69 7.88 38.35
N PHE A 58 28.71 7.06 37.97
CA PHE A 58 27.91 6.30 38.92
C PHE A 58 28.15 4.80 38.76
N VAL A 59 28.40 4.16 39.90
CA VAL A 59 28.52 2.72 40.07
C VAL A 59 27.11 2.12 40.07
N THR A 60 26.89 1.01 39.37
CA THR A 60 25.64 0.26 39.40
C THR A 60 25.49 -0.57 40.67
N PRO A 61 24.28 -0.58 41.27
CA PRO A 61 23.75 -1.78 41.91
C PRO A 61 22.61 -2.38 41.07
N VAL A 62 22.44 -3.70 41.23
CA VAL A 62 21.46 -4.51 40.49
C VAL A 62 20.05 -4.40 41.08
N GLY A 63 19.05 -4.35 40.21
CA GLY A 63 17.69 -4.81 40.52
C GLY A 63 16.67 -3.75 40.91
N GLN A 64 15.91 -3.24 39.93
CA GLN A 64 14.52 -2.84 40.13
C GLN A 64 13.73 -2.88 38.81
N THR A 65 12.40 -2.96 38.95
CA THR A 65 11.43 -3.41 37.93
C THR A 65 11.22 -2.40 36.79
N ILE A 66 10.92 -2.90 35.60
CA ILE A 66 10.67 -2.08 34.40
C ILE A 66 9.33 -1.32 34.55
N ALA A 67 9.39 -0.03 34.85
CA ALA A 67 8.28 0.90 34.65
C ALA A 67 8.34 1.48 33.23
N GLN A 68 7.19 1.61 32.56
CA GLN A 68 7.15 2.16 31.20
C GLN A 68 7.43 3.66 31.18
N VAL A 69 8.34 4.08 30.30
CA VAL A 69 8.58 5.50 30.01
C VAL A 69 7.43 6.02 29.14
N LYS A 70 6.55 6.84 29.74
CA LYS A 70 5.64 7.70 28.99
C LYS A 70 6.43 8.87 28.42
N ASP A 71 6.72 8.85 27.12
CA ASP A 71 7.29 10.01 26.43
C ASP A 71 6.34 11.20 26.60
N THR A 72 6.87 12.27 27.20
CA THR A 72 6.06 13.41 27.62
C THR A 72 6.01 14.44 26.51
N VAL A 73 4.98 14.37 25.66
CA VAL A 73 4.67 15.43 24.69
C VAL A 73 4.17 16.66 25.46
N THR A 74 4.94 17.75 25.45
CA THR A 74 4.53 19.04 26.04
C THR A 74 3.44 19.69 25.18
N PRO A 75 2.21 19.91 25.69
CA PRO A 75 1.15 20.56 24.92
C PRO A 75 1.18 22.08 25.16
N ALA A 76 1.68 22.84 24.18
CA ALA A 76 1.65 24.30 24.21
C ALA A 76 0.45 24.85 23.41
N ALA A 77 -0.74 24.84 24.03
CA ALA A 77 -1.87 25.73 23.70
C ALA A 77 -3.07 25.50 24.68
N ASN A 78 -3.07 26.23 25.79
CA ASN A 78 -4.22 26.58 26.64
C ASN A 78 -5.51 25.72 26.53
N ASN A 79 -5.47 24.46 26.98
CA ASN A 79 -6.70 23.75 27.36
C ASN A 79 -7.16 24.31 28.73
N LEU A 80 -8.03 25.31 28.73
CA LEU A 80 -8.78 25.69 29.93
C LEU A 80 -9.87 24.65 30.16
N THR A 81 -9.58 23.64 31.00
CA THR A 81 -10.64 22.80 31.60
C THR A 81 -11.46 23.69 32.52
N TYR A 82 -12.77 23.81 32.29
CA TYR A 82 -13.61 24.56 33.22
C TYR A 82 -13.72 23.79 34.53
N ALA A 83 -13.66 24.52 35.65
CA ALA A 83 -13.99 23.92 36.94
C ALA A 83 -15.45 23.45 36.89
N ALA A 84 -15.70 22.19 37.26
CA ALA A 84 -17.05 21.64 37.30
C ALA A 84 -17.95 22.50 38.22
N PRO A 85 -19.13 22.97 37.73
CA PRO A 85 -20.09 23.67 38.57
C PRO A 85 -20.51 22.85 39.81
N PRO A 86 -20.86 23.48 40.94
CA PRO A 86 -21.09 22.79 42.21
C PRO A 86 -22.29 21.85 42.16
N SER A 87 -22.32 20.79 42.99
CA SER A 87 -23.40 19.79 43.00
C SER A 87 -24.77 20.34 43.44
N SER A 88 -24.77 21.43 44.19
CA SER A 88 -25.96 22.14 44.67
C SER A 88 -25.59 23.57 45.05
N GLY A 89 -26.61 24.42 45.23
CA GLY A 89 -26.42 25.81 45.63
C GLY A 89 -27.75 26.57 45.68
N THR A 90 -27.66 27.88 45.43
CA THR A 90 -28.82 28.77 45.27
C THR A 90 -28.65 29.52 43.96
N VAL A 91 -29.71 29.56 43.14
CA VAL A 91 -29.77 30.39 41.93
C VAL A 91 -30.31 31.74 42.32
N ILE A 92 -29.56 32.80 42.02
CA ILE A 92 -29.84 34.17 42.45
C ILE A 92 -30.10 35.04 41.21
N PRO A 93 -31.29 35.65 41.07
CA PRO A 93 -31.57 36.61 40.02
C PRO A 93 -31.01 38.00 40.35
N THR A 94 -30.52 38.71 39.34
CA THR A 94 -30.14 40.12 39.49
C THR A 94 -31.39 41.00 39.53
N LEU A 95 -31.73 41.48 40.73
CA LEU A 95 -32.96 42.22 40.97
C LEU A 95 -32.95 43.64 40.35
N GLY A 96 -34.14 44.07 39.93
CA GLY A 96 -34.38 45.43 39.45
C GLY A 96 -33.68 45.79 38.14
N LYS A 97 -33.08 44.81 37.45
CA LYS A 97 -32.31 45.02 36.21
C LYS A 97 -32.68 43.97 35.15
N PRO A 98 -33.83 44.12 34.47
CA PRO A 98 -34.15 43.30 33.30
C PRO A 98 -33.13 43.58 32.19
N ILE A 99 -32.58 42.53 31.56
CA ILE A 99 -31.67 42.70 30.43
C ILE A 99 -32.49 42.99 29.17
N ALA A 100 -33.57 42.24 28.98
CA ALA A 100 -34.53 42.34 27.89
C ALA A 100 -35.90 41.75 28.30
N HIS A 101 -36.97 42.23 27.68
CA HIS A 101 -38.27 41.58 27.67
C HIS A 101 -38.47 40.81 26.35
N VAL A 102 -39.14 39.65 26.42
CA VAL A 102 -39.48 38.84 25.24
C VAL A 102 -40.95 38.43 25.27
N THR A 103 -41.54 38.25 24.10
CA THR A 103 -42.88 37.67 23.93
C THR A 103 -42.76 36.25 23.39
N LEU A 104 -43.49 35.32 24.01
CA LEU A 104 -43.46 33.89 23.71
C LEU A 104 -44.62 33.46 22.80
N SER A 105 -44.50 32.29 22.17
CA SER A 105 -45.46 31.73 21.21
C SER A 105 -46.85 31.44 21.79
N ASN A 106 -46.99 31.39 23.11
CA ASN A 106 -48.26 31.26 23.81
C ASN A 106 -48.89 32.62 24.21
N GLY A 107 -48.23 33.73 23.90
CA GLY A 107 -48.67 35.10 24.24
C GLY A 107 -48.17 35.62 25.60
N ASP A 108 -47.42 34.82 26.36
CA ASP A 108 -46.81 35.28 27.61
C ASP A 108 -45.65 36.26 27.33
N SER A 109 -45.48 37.26 28.19
CA SER A 109 -44.31 38.12 28.21
C SER A 109 -43.39 37.71 29.37
N GLU A 110 -42.08 37.65 29.10
CA GLU A 110 -41.08 37.04 29.97
C GLU A 110 -39.86 37.95 30.12
N VAL A 111 -39.28 38.00 31.33
CA VAL A 111 -38.13 38.85 31.66
C VAL A 111 -36.83 38.04 31.58
N ILE A 112 -35.89 38.46 30.72
CA ILE A 112 -34.52 37.94 30.77
C ILE A 112 -33.73 38.70 31.83
N ALA A 113 -33.53 38.08 33.00
CA ALA A 113 -32.62 38.57 34.05
C ALA A 113 -31.30 37.75 34.08
N TYR A 114 -30.21 38.39 34.54
CA TYR A 114 -28.96 37.67 34.82
C TYR A 114 -29.15 36.73 36.02
N LEU A 115 -28.81 35.46 35.84
CA LEU A 115 -28.87 34.41 36.85
C LEU A 115 -27.48 33.81 37.03
N ALA A 116 -27.10 33.58 38.29
CA ALA A 116 -25.92 32.82 38.63
C ALA A 116 -26.16 31.91 39.84
N LEU A 117 -25.30 30.90 39.99
CA LEU A 117 -25.10 30.21 41.27
C LEU A 117 -24.35 31.12 42.25
N HIS A 118 -24.32 30.75 43.53
CA HIS A 118 -23.71 31.55 44.59
C HIS A 118 -22.19 31.81 44.42
N ASP A 119 -21.52 31.05 43.56
CA ASP A 119 -20.10 31.15 43.21
C ASP A 119 -19.84 32.13 42.04
N GLY A 120 -20.90 32.66 41.43
CA GLY A 120 -20.86 33.53 40.27
C GLY A 120 -20.98 32.81 38.92
N THR A 121 -21.09 31.48 38.90
CA THR A 121 -21.26 30.68 37.66
C THR A 121 -22.58 31.05 36.97
N PRO A 122 -22.57 31.55 35.72
CA PRO A 122 -23.79 31.87 34.97
C PRO A 122 -24.65 30.62 34.75
N VAL A 123 -25.97 30.76 34.90
CA VAL A 123 -26.92 29.68 34.62
C VAL A 123 -28.05 30.13 33.72
N TYR A 124 -28.58 29.20 32.93
CA TYR A 124 -29.53 29.49 31.86
C TYR A 124 -30.83 28.69 32.06
N CYS A 125 -31.97 29.37 32.12
CA CYS A 125 -33.27 28.69 32.24
C CYS A 125 -33.57 27.77 31.05
N LEU A 126 -34.16 26.61 31.31
CA LEU A 126 -34.60 25.67 30.26
C LEU A 126 -36.12 25.71 29.95
N ASN A 127 -36.96 26.32 30.81
CA ASN A 127 -38.41 26.45 30.57
C ASN A 127 -38.82 27.93 30.63
N PRO A 128 -39.14 28.61 29.52
CA PRO A 128 -39.65 29.98 29.54
C PRO A 128 -40.93 30.12 30.38
N ALA A 129 -41.19 31.31 30.92
CA ALA A 129 -42.38 31.62 31.73
C ALA A 129 -42.57 30.72 32.96
N VAL A 130 -41.46 30.26 33.56
CA VAL A 130 -41.45 29.64 34.90
C VAL A 130 -40.57 30.50 35.80
N PRO A 131 -41.14 31.29 36.73
CA PRO A 131 -40.38 32.32 37.42
C PRO A 131 -39.36 31.75 38.41
N ILE A 132 -38.26 32.49 38.60
CA ILE A 132 -37.40 32.35 39.77
C ILE A 132 -37.81 33.41 40.81
N PRO A 133 -38.08 33.02 42.08
CA PRO A 133 -38.40 33.97 43.14
C PRO A 133 -37.31 35.04 43.33
N ALA A 134 -37.72 36.26 43.66
CA ALA A 134 -36.80 37.39 43.83
C ALA A 134 -35.72 37.17 44.91
N GLY A 135 -36.00 36.37 45.94
CA GLY A 135 -35.01 35.99 46.96
C GLY A 135 -33.99 34.93 46.52
N GLY A 136 -34.06 34.47 45.27
CA GLY A 136 -33.39 33.26 44.79
C GLY A 136 -34.14 31.98 45.15
N THR A 137 -33.60 30.85 44.73
CA THR A 137 -34.18 29.52 44.97
C THR A 137 -33.08 28.47 45.14
N SER A 138 -33.31 27.47 46.01
CA SER A 138 -32.40 26.34 46.16
C SER A 138 -32.32 25.54 44.86
N ALA A 139 -31.14 25.04 44.54
CA ALA A 139 -30.83 24.35 43.29
C ALA A 139 -29.97 23.11 43.58
N GLN A 140 -30.31 21.98 42.97
CA GLN A 140 -29.57 20.72 43.11
C GLN A 140 -29.43 20.06 41.74
N GLN A 141 -28.27 19.48 41.44
CA GLN A 141 -28.06 18.77 40.18
C GLN A 141 -29.06 17.61 40.05
N ASP A 142 -29.74 17.55 38.91
CA ASP A 142 -30.80 16.59 38.65
C ASP A 142 -30.80 16.16 37.18
N LYS A 143 -30.00 15.13 36.89
CA LYS A 143 -29.91 14.50 35.56
C LYS A 143 -31.25 13.90 35.11
N MET A 144 -32.15 13.59 36.05
CA MET A 144 -33.46 13.00 35.78
C MET A 144 -34.56 14.06 35.59
N ASN A 145 -34.19 15.35 35.54
CA ASN A 145 -35.11 16.44 35.27
C ASN A 145 -35.94 16.16 33.99
N ALA A 146 -37.27 16.23 34.13
CA ALA A 146 -38.20 15.73 33.12
C ALA A 146 -38.17 16.52 31.81
N LEU A 147 -37.68 17.76 31.79
CA LEU A 147 -37.48 18.54 30.57
C LEU A 147 -36.15 18.17 29.90
N TRP A 148 -35.08 17.98 30.66
CA TRP A 148 -33.79 17.52 30.13
C TRP A 148 -33.91 16.13 29.48
N GLN A 149 -34.63 15.21 30.13
CA GLN A 149 -34.89 13.85 29.63
C GLN A 149 -35.77 13.78 28.37
N LYS A 150 -36.49 14.86 28.02
CA LYS A 150 -37.26 14.96 26.76
C LYS A 150 -36.42 15.45 25.57
N MET A 151 -35.25 16.04 25.83
CA MET A 151 -34.35 16.53 24.77
C MET A 151 -33.61 15.37 24.12
N SER A 152 -33.44 15.44 22.79
CA SER A 152 -32.49 14.55 22.10
C SER A 152 -31.04 14.85 22.52
N SER A 153 -30.13 13.89 22.37
CA SER A 153 -28.70 14.09 22.67
C SER A 153 -28.10 15.28 21.90
N THR A 154 -28.51 15.50 20.64
CA THR A 154 -28.11 16.67 19.85
C THR A 154 -28.60 17.99 20.45
N GLN A 155 -29.79 18.04 21.04
CA GLN A 155 -30.30 19.23 21.73
C GLN A 155 -29.59 19.46 23.06
N GLN A 156 -29.37 18.41 23.84
CA GLN A 156 -28.58 18.46 25.07
C GLN A 156 -27.16 18.99 24.80
N ALA A 157 -26.52 18.50 23.74
CA ALA A 157 -25.21 18.97 23.30
C ALA A 157 -25.23 20.42 22.80
N LEU A 158 -26.28 20.83 22.06
CA LEU A 158 -26.45 22.21 21.60
C LEU A 158 -26.61 23.18 22.78
N VAL A 159 -27.46 22.85 23.76
CA VAL A 159 -27.64 23.65 24.99
C VAL A 159 -26.33 23.77 25.77
N ASN A 160 -25.59 22.66 25.95
CA ASN A 160 -24.28 22.70 26.60
C ASN A 160 -23.29 23.59 25.85
N ASN A 161 -23.15 23.38 24.54
CA ASN A 161 -22.20 24.13 23.71
C ASN A 161 -22.52 25.64 23.70
N ILE A 162 -23.80 26.04 23.68
CA ILE A 162 -24.20 27.45 23.81
C ILE A 162 -23.79 28.00 25.19
N ALA A 163 -24.11 27.28 26.27
CA ALA A 163 -23.79 27.71 27.64
C ALA A 163 -22.27 27.80 27.88
N TYR A 164 -21.50 26.85 27.37
CA TYR A 164 -20.03 26.86 27.36
C TYR A 164 -19.48 28.06 26.60
N LEU A 165 -19.92 28.28 25.35
CA LEU A 165 -19.43 29.38 24.51
C LEU A 165 -19.73 30.74 25.15
N ALA A 166 -20.94 30.94 25.66
CA ALA A 166 -21.31 32.17 26.34
C ALA A 166 -20.46 32.41 27.60
N THR A 167 -20.28 31.37 28.44
CA THR A 167 -19.46 31.45 29.66
C THR A 167 -17.99 31.76 29.32
N SER A 168 -17.41 31.04 28.37
CA SER A 168 -16.02 31.23 27.93
C SER A 168 -15.74 32.56 27.23
N GLN A 169 -16.77 33.20 26.69
CA GLN A 169 -16.69 34.52 26.05
C GLN A 169 -17.11 35.66 27.00
N GLY A 170 -17.29 35.37 28.30
CA GLY A 170 -17.44 36.38 29.35
C GLY A 170 -18.88 36.78 29.69
N ALA A 171 -19.87 35.90 29.49
CA ALA A 171 -21.28 36.16 29.82
C ALA A 171 -21.53 36.62 31.26
N ALA A 172 -20.65 36.30 32.21
CA ALA A 172 -20.73 36.78 33.60
C ALA A 172 -20.68 38.31 33.73
N SER A 173 -20.00 39.00 32.80
CA SER A 173 -19.89 40.47 32.77
C SER A 173 -20.47 41.11 31.50
N ASN A 174 -20.92 40.31 30.53
CA ASN A 174 -21.52 40.78 29.28
C ASN A 174 -22.99 40.34 29.19
N TRP A 175 -23.90 41.23 29.58
CA TRP A 175 -25.33 40.92 29.64
C TRP A 175 -25.99 40.75 28.26
N THR A 176 -25.49 41.42 27.23
CA THR A 176 -25.94 41.20 25.84
C THR A 176 -25.64 39.77 25.38
N LEU A 177 -24.42 39.28 25.65
CA LEU A 177 -24.01 37.90 25.36
C LEU A 177 -24.80 36.88 26.19
N TYR A 178 -24.99 37.13 27.49
CA TYR A 178 -25.80 36.28 28.34
C TYR A 178 -27.26 36.20 27.85
N ALA A 179 -27.88 37.32 27.48
CA ALA A 179 -29.23 37.32 26.93
C ALA A 179 -29.30 36.59 25.58
N GLY A 180 -28.32 36.77 24.69
CA GLY A 180 -28.21 36.00 23.45
C GLY A 180 -28.13 34.49 23.70
N ALA A 181 -27.37 34.08 24.72
CA ALA A 181 -27.28 32.68 25.13
C ALA A 181 -28.61 32.13 25.69
N ARG A 182 -29.32 32.91 26.52
CA ARG A 182 -30.66 32.58 27.04
C ARG A 182 -31.67 32.37 25.90
N VAL A 183 -31.65 33.27 24.92
CA VAL A 183 -32.49 33.22 23.71
C VAL A 183 -32.17 31.96 22.88
N ALA A 184 -30.91 31.73 22.55
CA ALA A 184 -30.47 30.58 21.77
C ALA A 184 -30.78 29.22 22.45
N ILE A 185 -30.65 29.14 23.79
CA ILE A 185 -31.01 27.95 24.56
C ILE A 185 -32.52 27.71 24.51
N TRP A 186 -33.35 28.76 24.65
CA TRP A 186 -34.80 28.64 24.56
C TRP A 186 -35.27 28.19 23.17
N GLU A 187 -34.69 28.72 22.09
CA GLU A 187 -34.96 28.26 20.73
C GLU A 187 -34.53 26.81 20.49
N ALA A 188 -33.42 26.36 21.09
CA ALA A 188 -32.96 24.97 21.01
C ALA A 188 -33.89 23.96 21.72
N VAL A 189 -34.73 24.42 22.66
CA VAL A 189 -35.64 23.58 23.47
C VAL A 189 -37.13 23.89 23.26
N ALA A 190 -37.48 24.80 22.36
CA ALA A 190 -38.86 25.26 22.12
C ALA A 190 -39.84 24.11 21.79
N ASN A 191 -39.37 23.07 21.09
CA ASN A 191 -40.15 21.88 20.78
C ASN A 191 -40.40 20.95 21.99
N VAL A 192 -39.61 21.07 23.06
CA VAL A 192 -39.74 20.31 24.31
C VAL A 192 -40.61 21.06 25.33
N THR A 193 -40.52 22.39 25.34
CA THR A 193 -41.30 23.28 26.24
C THR A 193 -42.68 23.66 25.68
N GLY A 194 -42.85 23.62 24.35
CA GLY A 194 -44.01 24.19 23.66
C GLY A 194 -44.03 25.72 23.63
N LYS A 195 -42.89 26.37 23.97
CA LYS A 195 -42.75 27.82 24.12
C LYS A 195 -41.55 28.29 23.31
N ASP A 196 -41.82 28.94 22.20
CA ASP A 196 -40.83 29.58 21.32
C ASP A 196 -40.80 31.10 21.54
N ILE A 197 -39.75 31.77 21.09
CA ILE A 197 -39.61 33.23 21.19
C ILE A 197 -40.16 33.87 19.91
N VAL A 198 -41.19 34.71 20.04
CA VAL A 198 -41.80 35.44 18.90
C VAL A 198 -41.09 36.77 18.67
N SER A 199 -40.76 37.49 19.74
CA SER A 199 -40.05 38.77 19.67
C SER A 199 -39.20 39.03 20.91
N ILE A 200 -38.16 39.83 20.71
CA ILE A 200 -37.43 40.51 21.79
C ILE A 200 -37.93 41.96 21.74
N ASP A 201 -38.65 42.37 22.77
CA ASP A 201 -39.53 43.55 22.72
C ASP A 201 -38.75 44.83 23.07
N ASP A 202 -37.84 44.74 24.04
CA ASP A 202 -36.87 45.78 24.39
C ASP A 202 -35.55 45.18 24.94
N ALA A 203 -34.60 46.05 25.31
CA ALA A 203 -33.29 45.64 25.83
C ALA A 203 -32.69 46.68 26.81
N PRO A 204 -33.35 47.02 27.93
CA PRO A 204 -32.99 48.16 28.77
C PRO A 204 -31.61 48.07 29.45
N HIS A 205 -31.02 46.88 29.59
CA HIS A 205 -29.66 46.68 30.10
C HIS A 205 -28.77 45.78 29.22
N ALA A 206 -29.06 45.72 27.93
CA ALA A 206 -28.17 45.18 26.90
C ALA A 206 -27.88 46.24 25.83
N SER A 207 -26.95 45.94 24.92
CA SER A 207 -26.49 46.90 23.90
C SER A 207 -27.59 47.30 22.91
N SER A 208 -28.45 46.35 22.53
CA SER A 208 -29.72 46.55 21.80
C SER A 208 -30.44 45.21 21.61
N VAL A 209 -31.72 45.26 21.24
CA VAL A 209 -32.51 44.12 20.77
C VAL A 209 -31.77 43.36 19.65
N LYS A 210 -31.25 44.08 18.66
CA LYS A 210 -30.51 43.49 17.53
C LYS A 210 -29.24 42.76 18.02
N ALA A 211 -28.49 43.35 18.95
CA ALA A 211 -27.26 42.74 19.44
C ALA A 211 -27.52 41.44 20.22
N ILE A 212 -28.64 41.33 20.96
CA ILE A 212 -29.05 40.06 21.59
C ILE A 212 -29.32 38.99 20.53
N ARG A 213 -30.03 39.35 19.45
CA ARG A 213 -30.32 38.44 18.33
C ARG A 213 -29.04 38.01 17.60
N ASP A 214 -28.16 38.96 17.28
CA ASP A 214 -26.87 38.69 16.64
C ASP A 214 -26.02 37.71 17.48
N GLU A 215 -26.03 37.86 18.81
CA GLU A 215 -25.34 36.93 19.72
C GLU A 215 -26.00 35.56 19.80
N ALA A 216 -27.34 35.48 19.81
CA ALA A 216 -28.08 34.21 19.80
C ALA A 216 -27.80 33.40 18.53
N ASP A 217 -27.83 34.04 17.37
CA ASP A 217 -27.59 33.41 16.07
C ASP A 217 -26.11 32.97 15.95
N ARG A 218 -25.18 33.79 16.44
CA ARG A 218 -23.74 33.49 16.47
C ARG A 218 -23.41 32.32 17.40
N LEU A 219 -23.92 32.33 18.63
CA LEU A 219 -23.73 31.24 19.59
C LEU A 219 -24.34 29.95 19.07
N SER A 220 -25.56 29.99 18.53
CA SER A 220 -26.21 28.83 17.89
C SER A 220 -25.39 28.26 16.74
N THR A 221 -24.80 29.12 15.91
CA THR A 221 -23.97 28.72 14.77
C THR A 221 -22.65 28.08 15.24
N GLN A 222 -21.96 28.70 16.20
CA GLN A 222 -20.73 28.15 16.78
C GLN A 222 -20.99 26.83 17.51
N ALA A 223 -22.06 26.73 18.30
CA ALA A 223 -22.43 25.54 19.05
C ALA A 223 -22.79 24.35 18.16
N LYS A 224 -23.46 24.59 17.02
CA LYS A 224 -23.71 23.59 15.98
C LYS A 224 -22.42 23.18 15.28
N ALA A 225 -21.52 24.11 14.99
CA ALA A 225 -20.22 23.81 14.39
C ALA A 225 -19.33 22.92 15.29
N MET A 226 -19.46 23.02 16.62
CA MET A 226 -18.75 22.15 17.57
C MET A 226 -19.19 20.68 17.52
N ALA A 227 -20.38 20.38 17.00
CA ALA A 227 -20.89 19.02 16.78
C ALA A 227 -20.56 18.46 15.37
N VAL A 228 -19.87 19.24 14.53
CA VAL A 228 -19.46 18.79 13.20
C VAL A 228 -18.26 17.84 13.32
N LYS A 229 -18.38 16.68 12.69
CA LYS A 229 -17.35 15.64 12.62
C LYS A 229 -16.58 15.73 11.30
N PRO A 230 -15.39 15.10 11.20
CA PRO A 230 -14.64 15.06 9.94
C PRO A 230 -15.45 14.44 8.81
N SER A 231 -15.22 14.87 7.56
CA SER A 231 -16.03 14.42 6.41
C SER A 231 -15.89 12.92 6.06
N PHE A 232 -14.97 12.23 6.73
CA PHE A 232 -14.78 10.79 6.65
C PHE A 232 -15.33 9.98 7.83
N ASP A 233 -16.10 10.58 8.74
CA ASP A 233 -16.79 9.87 9.82
C ASP A 233 -17.67 8.72 9.28
N GLY A 234 -17.62 7.58 9.95
CA GLY A 234 -18.31 6.33 9.58
C GLY A 234 -17.76 5.61 8.34
N GLN A 235 -16.86 6.22 7.55
CA GLN A 235 -16.39 5.63 6.30
C GLN A 235 -15.60 4.32 6.50
N THR A 236 -15.57 3.48 5.45
CA THR A 236 -14.74 2.27 5.40
C THR A 236 -13.56 2.46 4.44
N VAL A 237 -12.34 2.22 4.91
CA VAL A 237 -11.11 2.55 4.19
C VAL A 237 -10.19 1.34 4.04
N LYS A 238 -9.79 1.02 2.80
CA LYS A 238 -8.72 0.04 2.51
C LYS A 238 -7.38 0.65 2.95
N VAL A 239 -6.61 -0.09 3.75
CA VAL A 239 -5.24 0.26 4.15
C VAL A 239 -4.30 -0.85 3.66
N THR A 240 -3.44 -0.54 2.71
CA THR A 240 -2.45 -1.48 2.17
C THR A 240 -1.22 -1.53 3.10
N VAL A 241 -0.79 -2.71 3.53
CA VAL A 241 0.42 -2.85 4.36
C VAL A 241 1.66 -2.40 3.58
N GLY A 242 2.43 -1.47 4.14
CA GLY A 242 3.60 -0.86 3.52
C GLY A 242 3.32 0.44 2.75
N VAL A 243 2.05 0.89 2.68
CA VAL A 243 1.65 2.15 2.03
C VAL A 243 0.87 3.02 3.02
N ASP A 244 1.31 4.26 3.20
CA ASP A 244 0.59 5.23 4.02
C ASP A 244 -0.70 5.70 3.34
N LYS A 245 -1.82 5.63 4.06
CA LYS A 245 -3.13 6.10 3.59
C LYS A 245 -3.51 7.39 4.31
N THR A 246 -3.46 8.51 3.60
CA THR A 246 -3.97 9.80 4.10
C THR A 246 -5.42 10.04 3.68
N LEU A 247 -6.22 10.53 4.61
CA LEU A 247 -7.57 11.06 4.42
C LEU A 247 -7.55 12.55 4.77
N THR A 248 -8.22 13.39 3.98
CA THR A 248 -8.30 14.83 4.23
C THR A 248 -9.72 15.19 4.64
N ASP A 249 -9.85 15.82 5.80
CA ASP A 249 -11.11 16.35 6.30
C ASP A 249 -11.48 17.64 5.57
N THR A 250 -12.60 17.61 4.85
CA THR A 250 -13.15 18.77 4.14
C THR A 250 -14.04 19.65 5.00
N ASN A 251 -14.43 19.19 6.20
CA ASN A 251 -15.19 19.97 7.17
C ASN A 251 -14.27 20.86 8.03
N GLY A 252 -12.98 20.54 8.11
CA GLY A 252 -11.95 21.36 8.76
C GLY A 252 -11.96 21.31 10.29
N VAL A 253 -12.49 20.23 10.87
CA VAL A 253 -12.71 20.03 12.30
C VAL A 253 -11.80 18.99 12.93
N LEU A 254 -11.10 18.18 12.13
CA LEU A 254 -10.17 17.14 12.60
C LEU A 254 -9.19 17.58 13.71
N PRO A 255 -8.59 18.79 13.73
CA PRO A 255 -7.72 19.25 14.82
C PRO A 255 -8.36 19.28 16.22
N ASN A 256 -9.70 19.26 16.30
CA ASN A 256 -10.43 19.20 17.57
C ASN A 256 -10.39 17.80 18.21
N PHE A 257 -10.15 16.75 17.43
CA PHE A 257 -10.20 15.35 17.84
C PHE A 257 -8.81 14.87 18.27
N LYS A 258 -8.44 15.15 19.52
CA LYS A 258 -7.06 15.00 20.01
C LYS A 258 -6.75 13.61 20.56
N TYR A 259 -7.77 12.81 20.90
CA TYR A 259 -7.61 11.68 21.80
C TYR A 259 -8.08 10.37 21.16
N PRO A 260 -7.18 9.40 20.88
CA PRO A 260 -7.56 8.10 20.34
C PRO A 260 -8.28 7.25 21.41
N LEU A 261 -9.32 6.53 20.99
CA LEU A 261 -10.13 5.61 21.78
C LEU A 261 -9.77 4.15 21.44
N ASP A 262 -10.18 3.74 20.24
CA ASP A 262 -9.92 2.41 19.70
C ASP A 262 -8.75 2.47 18.73
N VAL A 263 -7.82 1.52 18.85
CA VAL A 263 -6.69 1.36 17.93
C VAL A 263 -6.56 -0.08 17.47
N VAL A 264 -6.34 -0.27 16.17
CA VAL A 264 -6.04 -1.59 15.61
C VAL A 264 -4.59 -1.94 15.95
N ASN A 265 -4.35 -3.12 16.55
CA ASN A 265 -3.00 -3.51 16.98
C ASN A 265 -2.01 -3.50 15.80
N GLY A 266 -0.88 -2.82 16.00
CA GLY A 266 0.18 -2.61 15.01
C GLY A 266 -0.13 -1.56 13.93
N LEU A 267 -1.33 -0.98 13.87
CA LEU A 267 -1.66 0.13 12.97
C LEU A 267 -1.29 1.45 13.64
N LYS A 268 -0.53 2.31 12.94
CA LYS A 268 -0.22 3.65 13.43
C LYS A 268 -1.16 4.68 12.81
N THR A 269 -1.48 5.70 13.60
CA THR A 269 -2.38 6.80 13.22
C THR A 269 -1.75 8.13 13.58
N SER A 270 -1.97 9.16 12.78
CA SER A 270 -1.54 10.53 13.09
C SER A 270 -2.47 11.58 12.49
N ILE A 271 -2.65 12.69 13.22
CA ILE A 271 -3.38 13.87 12.76
C ILE A 271 -2.36 14.99 12.55
N SER A 272 -2.41 15.64 11.38
CA SER A 272 -1.60 16.81 11.08
C SER A 272 -2.44 17.82 10.31
N GLY A 273 -2.92 18.86 11.00
CA GLY A 273 -3.96 19.75 10.48
C GLY A 273 -5.23 18.96 10.16
N ASN A 274 -5.76 19.13 8.95
CA ASN A 274 -6.94 18.41 8.46
C ASN A 274 -6.61 17.06 7.79
N ASN A 275 -5.38 16.55 7.91
CA ASN A 275 -5.01 15.23 7.37
C ASN A 275 -4.91 14.19 8.47
N PHE A 276 -5.60 13.05 8.26
CA PHE A 276 -5.48 11.85 9.07
C PHE A 276 -4.72 10.78 8.29
N THR A 277 -3.57 10.35 8.79
CA THR A 277 -2.73 9.34 8.12
C THR A 277 -2.77 8.01 8.87
N LEU A 278 -2.93 6.93 8.12
CA LEU A 278 -2.96 5.54 8.56
C LEU A 278 -1.75 4.79 7.99
N SER A 279 -0.94 4.17 8.84
CA SER A 279 0.29 3.48 8.45
C SER A 279 0.31 2.04 8.97
N ALA A 280 0.16 1.08 8.05
CA ALA A 280 0.22 -0.35 8.34
C ALA A 280 1.58 -0.96 7.95
N ASN A 281 2.08 -1.89 8.77
CA ASN A 281 3.35 -2.60 8.59
C ASN A 281 3.17 -4.12 8.80
N SER A 282 4.23 -4.91 8.70
CA SER A 282 4.22 -6.38 8.81
C SER A 282 3.67 -6.94 10.13
N SER A 283 3.63 -6.15 11.21
CA SER A 283 3.02 -6.52 12.50
C SER A 283 1.56 -6.09 12.65
N THR A 284 1.02 -5.29 11.72
CA THR A 284 -0.37 -4.87 11.75
C THR A 284 -1.28 -6.07 11.46
N LYS A 285 -2.33 -6.24 12.26
CA LYS A 285 -3.32 -7.30 12.03
C LYS A 285 -4.09 -7.06 10.72
N ILE A 286 -4.13 -8.06 9.85
CA ILE A 286 -4.92 -8.08 8.61
C ILE A 286 -6.43 -8.22 8.91
N GLY A 287 -7.26 -7.60 8.08
CA GLY A 287 -8.72 -7.65 8.11
C GLY A 287 -9.36 -6.37 8.68
N SER A 288 -10.63 -6.50 9.05
CA SER A 288 -11.44 -5.39 9.55
C SER A 288 -11.06 -4.94 10.96
N GLY A 289 -11.10 -3.63 11.19
CA GLY A 289 -10.95 -3.00 12.48
C GLY A 289 -11.65 -1.64 12.54
N LYS A 290 -11.74 -1.07 13.74
CA LYS A 290 -12.30 0.25 14.00
C LYS A 290 -11.21 1.13 14.59
N ILE A 291 -11.21 2.41 14.22
CA ILE A 291 -10.42 3.46 14.85
C ILE A 291 -11.40 4.54 15.28
N SER A 292 -11.29 4.99 16.52
CA SER A 292 -12.18 6.01 17.08
C SER A 292 -11.33 7.12 17.70
N TYR A 293 -11.71 8.38 17.51
CA TYR A 293 -11.07 9.54 18.14
C TYR A 293 -12.13 10.45 18.76
N MET A 294 -11.82 11.03 19.93
CA MET A 294 -12.70 11.92 20.68
C MET A 294 -12.12 13.35 20.83
N THR A 295 -13.00 14.32 21.10
CA THR A 295 -12.61 15.72 21.34
C THR A 295 -12.09 16.01 22.76
N SER A 296 -12.64 15.35 23.80
CA SER A 296 -12.26 15.57 25.21
C SER A 296 -12.33 14.31 26.06
N PHE A 297 -11.34 14.09 26.93
CA PHE A 297 -11.32 12.99 27.90
C PHE A 297 -12.19 13.20 29.15
N SER A 298 -13.05 14.23 29.20
CA SER A 298 -13.77 14.59 30.42
C SER A 298 -14.58 13.42 30.99
N GLU A 299 -14.20 12.96 32.19
CA GLU A 299 -14.93 11.93 32.93
C GLU A 299 -16.27 12.50 33.47
N SER A 300 -16.38 13.82 33.61
CA SER A 300 -17.62 14.49 34.00
C SER A 300 -18.53 14.79 32.80
N ASN A 301 -18.90 13.75 32.03
CA ASN A 301 -19.98 13.80 31.03
C ASN A 301 -21.38 13.95 31.67
N GLU A 302 -21.43 14.54 32.86
CA GLU A 302 -22.60 14.66 33.70
C GLU A 302 -23.21 16.05 33.48
N PRO A 303 -24.44 16.16 32.99
CA PRO A 303 -25.01 17.47 32.66
C PRO A 303 -25.30 18.27 33.93
N PHE A 304 -24.82 19.50 33.98
CA PHE A 304 -25.02 20.43 35.10
C PHE A 304 -26.39 21.14 35.01
N ILE A 305 -27.44 20.31 34.92
CA ILE A 305 -28.84 20.71 35.01
C ILE A 305 -29.26 20.70 36.48
N TYR A 306 -29.84 21.80 36.95
CA TYR A 306 -30.33 21.96 38.31
C TYR A 306 -31.86 22.06 38.33
N SER A 307 -32.49 21.18 39.11
CA SER A 307 -33.89 21.33 39.50
C SER A 307 -33.95 22.29 40.69
N THR A 308 -34.72 23.38 40.55
CA THR A 308 -34.87 24.39 41.61
C THR A 308 -36.10 24.12 42.47
N GLY A 309 -36.11 24.62 43.71
CA GLY A 309 -37.24 24.44 44.63
C GLY A 309 -37.59 22.98 44.99
N GLY A 310 -36.76 22.01 44.56
CA GLY A 310 -37.05 20.58 44.65
C GLY A 310 -37.88 19.99 43.50
N ASP A 311 -38.25 20.77 42.47
CA ASP A 311 -39.11 20.33 41.37
C ASP A 311 -38.31 19.71 40.20
N SER A 312 -38.27 18.38 40.15
CA SER A 312 -37.72 17.62 39.01
C SER A 312 -38.56 17.64 37.74
N THR A 313 -39.81 18.14 37.78
CA THR A 313 -40.65 18.24 36.57
C THR A 313 -40.30 19.46 35.73
N GLY A 314 -39.81 20.52 36.39
CA GLY A 314 -39.54 21.82 35.78
C GLY A 314 -40.80 22.59 35.38
N VAL A 315 -41.97 22.25 35.96
CA VAL A 315 -43.27 22.86 35.68
C VAL A 315 -43.61 23.92 36.74
N PHE A 316 -43.26 23.66 38.00
CA PHE A 316 -43.57 24.52 39.16
C PHE A 316 -42.37 25.34 39.62
N SER A 317 -41.15 24.92 39.30
CA SER A 317 -39.93 25.72 39.51
C SER A 317 -39.01 25.62 38.31
N GLN A 318 -38.21 26.67 38.10
CA GLN A 318 -37.40 26.85 36.91
C GLN A 318 -36.20 25.88 36.88
N PRO A 319 -36.12 24.92 35.95
CA PRO A 319 -34.86 24.22 35.71
C PRO A 319 -33.84 25.17 35.08
N VAL A 320 -32.60 25.15 35.56
CA VAL A 320 -31.49 25.94 35.00
C VAL A 320 -30.29 25.07 34.67
N TYR A 321 -29.54 25.46 33.65
CA TYR A 321 -28.37 24.74 33.17
C TYR A 321 -27.10 25.59 33.35
N ALA A 322 -26.03 25.01 33.90
CA ALA A 322 -24.68 25.59 33.86
C ALA A 322 -23.88 24.93 32.72
N GLY A 323 -23.16 25.73 31.92
CA GLY A 323 -22.25 25.18 30.92
C GLY A 323 -21.06 24.48 31.57
N PHE A 324 -20.60 23.37 31.00
CA PHE A 324 -19.31 22.76 31.34
C PHE A 324 -18.42 22.68 30.10
N ASP A 325 -17.35 21.88 30.10
CA ASP A 325 -16.57 21.58 28.90
C ASP A 325 -17.46 21.21 27.68
N PRO A 326 -16.98 21.46 26.44
CA PRO A 326 -17.70 21.11 25.21
C PRO A 326 -18.23 19.68 25.18
N SER A 327 -19.39 19.51 24.56
CA SER A 327 -20.00 18.20 24.36
C SER A 327 -19.03 17.25 23.65
N LEU A 328 -18.97 16.01 24.14
CA LEU A 328 -18.07 15.00 23.62
C LEU A 328 -18.49 14.57 22.22
N GLU A 329 -17.63 14.82 21.23
CA GLU A 329 -17.78 14.29 19.88
C GLU A 329 -16.77 13.18 19.65
N ILE A 330 -17.24 12.11 18.99
CA ILE A 330 -16.44 10.97 18.57
C ILE A 330 -16.62 10.78 17.08
N PHE A 331 -15.53 10.71 16.31
CA PHE A 331 -15.56 10.20 14.95
C PHE A 331 -15.00 8.78 14.91
N ASP A 332 -15.56 7.99 13.99
CA ASP A 332 -15.24 6.60 13.76
C ASP A 332 -14.74 6.41 12.32
N ILE A 333 -13.71 5.58 12.13
CA ILE A 333 -13.33 5.06 10.82
C ILE A 333 -13.24 3.54 10.90
N ASN A 334 -13.93 2.88 9.96
CA ASN A 334 -13.77 1.46 9.72
C ASN A 334 -12.58 1.26 8.79
N VAL A 335 -11.64 0.39 9.15
CA VAL A 335 -10.48 0.07 8.31
C VAL A 335 -10.51 -1.39 7.89
N ASN A 336 -10.08 -1.66 6.67
CA ASN A 336 -9.78 -3.00 6.17
C ASN A 336 -8.29 -3.05 5.80
N VAL A 337 -7.48 -3.63 6.67
CA VAL A 337 -6.03 -3.77 6.46
C VAL A 337 -5.78 -4.97 5.57
N VAL A 338 -5.07 -4.80 4.45
CA VAL A 338 -4.84 -5.85 3.45
C VAL A 338 -3.41 -5.86 2.92
N LEU A 339 -3.04 -6.99 2.32
CA LEU A 339 -1.84 -7.16 1.51
C LEU A 339 -2.24 -6.92 0.04
N ASP A 340 -1.44 -6.16 -0.71
CA ASP A 340 -1.68 -5.81 -2.15
C ASP A 340 -0.41 -6.03 -2.99
N GLY A 341 0.59 -6.71 -2.41
CA GLY A 341 1.85 -7.00 -3.06
C GLY A 341 1.93 -8.43 -3.55
N SER A 342 2.25 -8.61 -4.82
CA SER A 342 2.41 -9.91 -5.47
C SER A 342 3.85 -10.15 -5.95
N LEU A 343 4.20 -11.43 -6.12
CA LEU A 343 5.49 -11.84 -6.68
C LEU A 343 5.28 -12.75 -7.89
N LYS A 344 5.99 -12.46 -8.99
CA LYS A 344 6.04 -13.28 -10.20
C LYS A 344 7.46 -13.75 -10.48
N ILE A 345 7.62 -15.06 -10.65
CA ILE A 345 8.87 -15.66 -11.15
C ILE A 345 8.60 -16.17 -12.56
N VAL A 346 9.49 -15.84 -13.50
CA VAL A 346 9.44 -16.34 -14.89
C VAL A 346 10.73 -17.12 -15.18
N LYS A 347 10.58 -18.38 -15.59
CA LYS A 347 11.69 -19.23 -16.00
C LYS A 347 11.72 -19.34 -17.52
N LYS A 348 12.88 -19.06 -18.12
CA LYS A 348 13.13 -19.11 -19.56
C LYS A 348 14.31 -20.01 -19.87
N GLN A 349 14.34 -20.53 -21.10
CA GLN A 349 15.57 -21.00 -21.72
C GLN A 349 16.39 -19.79 -22.21
N SER A 350 17.70 -19.83 -21.99
CA SER A 350 18.69 -18.91 -22.56
C SER A 350 18.71 -18.97 -24.09
N GLU A 351 19.19 -17.92 -24.74
CA GLU A 351 19.43 -17.98 -26.19
C GLU A 351 20.61 -18.94 -26.49
N GLN A 352 20.33 -19.99 -27.25
CA GLN A 352 21.27 -21.04 -27.66
C GLN A 352 20.99 -21.44 -29.13
N GLU A 353 21.62 -22.50 -29.63
CA GLU A 353 21.43 -22.98 -31.01
C GLU A 353 19.96 -23.32 -31.30
N SER A 354 19.49 -22.97 -32.49
CA SER A 354 18.07 -23.02 -32.90
C SER A 354 17.39 -24.39 -32.76
N HIS A 355 18.10 -25.51 -32.96
CA HIS A 355 17.55 -26.86 -32.81
C HIS A 355 17.33 -27.25 -31.35
N GLN A 356 17.95 -26.52 -30.41
CA GLN A 356 17.64 -26.65 -28.99
C GLN A 356 16.27 -26.03 -28.65
N GLY A 357 15.68 -25.24 -29.55
CA GLY A 357 14.41 -24.55 -29.36
C GLY A 357 14.51 -23.36 -28.40
N SER A 358 13.36 -22.77 -28.08
CA SER A 358 13.25 -21.64 -27.14
C SER A 358 11.91 -21.68 -26.41
N GLY A 359 11.78 -20.92 -25.32
CA GLY A 359 10.53 -20.77 -24.58
C GLY A 359 10.71 -20.64 -23.07
N ASN A 360 9.59 -20.74 -22.36
CA ASN A 360 9.57 -20.75 -20.90
C ASN A 360 9.69 -22.19 -20.37
N ILE A 361 10.21 -22.36 -19.14
CA ILE A 361 10.50 -23.68 -18.55
C ILE A 361 9.54 -23.96 -17.39
N ALA A 362 8.69 -24.98 -17.57
CA ALA A 362 7.75 -25.45 -16.56
C ALA A 362 8.40 -26.40 -15.56
N GLY A 363 7.96 -26.38 -14.29
CA GLY A 363 8.44 -27.31 -13.26
C GLY A 363 9.82 -26.99 -12.65
N ALA A 364 10.40 -25.82 -12.95
CA ALA A 364 11.57 -25.33 -12.23
C ALA A 364 11.15 -24.88 -10.82
N LYS A 365 12.04 -25.00 -9.82
CA LYS A 365 11.72 -24.72 -8.41
C LYS A 365 12.64 -23.70 -7.77
N PHE A 366 12.05 -22.90 -6.88
CA PHE A 366 12.72 -21.84 -6.16
C PHE A 366 12.47 -21.94 -4.65
N ASP A 367 13.50 -21.67 -3.86
CA ASP A 367 13.33 -21.25 -2.47
C ASP A 367 13.24 -19.72 -2.45
N VAL A 368 12.18 -19.18 -1.85
CA VAL A 368 11.88 -17.74 -1.79
C VAL A 368 12.00 -17.26 -0.35
N THR A 369 12.77 -16.20 -0.13
CA THR A 369 12.93 -15.52 1.16
C THR A 369 12.51 -14.07 1.02
N LEU A 370 11.51 -13.66 1.80
CA LEU A 370 11.12 -12.27 1.95
C LEU A 370 11.95 -11.60 3.04
N TYR A 371 12.24 -10.32 2.83
CA TYR A 371 12.87 -9.42 3.77
C TYR A 371 11.99 -8.18 3.94
N LEU A 372 12.09 -7.49 5.07
CA LEU A 372 11.53 -6.15 5.24
C LEU A 372 12.17 -5.18 4.24
N ALA A 373 11.64 -3.96 4.16
CA ALA A 373 12.16 -2.89 3.31
C ALA A 373 13.62 -2.48 3.61
N ASP A 374 14.21 -2.98 4.71
CA ASP A 374 15.63 -2.83 5.03
C ASP A 374 16.57 -3.77 4.22
N GLY A 375 16.01 -4.74 3.48
CA GLY A 375 16.74 -5.74 2.70
C GLY A 375 17.53 -6.77 3.52
N LYS A 376 17.34 -6.81 4.85
CA LYS A 376 18.17 -7.54 5.82
C LYS A 376 17.37 -8.40 6.80
N THR A 377 16.20 -7.95 7.22
CA THR A 377 15.39 -8.64 8.25
C THR A 377 14.36 -9.58 7.61
N ILE A 378 14.48 -10.89 7.85
CA ILE A 378 13.66 -11.93 7.20
C ILE A 378 12.24 -12.07 7.79
N ASP A 379 12.02 -11.70 9.06
CA ASP A 379 10.72 -11.92 9.72
C ASP A 379 9.68 -10.87 9.31
N THR A 380 9.16 -11.02 8.08
CA THR A 380 8.12 -10.16 7.49
C THR A 380 6.72 -10.43 8.03
N GLY A 381 6.57 -11.29 9.04
CA GLY A 381 5.27 -11.73 9.56
C GLY A 381 4.47 -12.63 8.61
N VAL A 382 4.87 -12.76 7.33
CA VAL A 382 4.18 -13.57 6.32
C VAL A 382 4.26 -15.05 6.68
N ASN A 383 3.09 -15.62 7.00
CA ASN A 383 2.89 -17.02 7.37
C ASN A 383 1.57 -17.52 6.77
N GLY A 384 1.53 -18.78 6.34
CA GLY A 384 0.32 -19.41 5.82
C GLY A 384 0.53 -20.05 4.45
N THR A 385 -0.56 -20.55 3.87
CA THR A 385 -0.55 -21.18 2.54
C THR A 385 -1.31 -20.28 1.56
N PHE A 386 -0.65 -19.96 0.45
CA PHE A 386 -1.13 -19.06 -0.59
C PHE A 386 -1.30 -19.82 -1.90
N ASP A 387 -2.29 -19.44 -2.69
CA ASP A 387 -2.49 -20.01 -4.03
C ASP A 387 -1.40 -19.50 -4.99
N THR A 388 -0.89 -20.40 -5.82
CA THR A 388 -0.02 -20.04 -6.94
C THR A 388 -0.82 -20.03 -8.24
N THR A 389 -0.51 -19.10 -9.14
CA THR A 389 -1.18 -18.97 -10.45
C THR A 389 -0.19 -18.87 -11.61
N ASP A 390 -0.66 -19.15 -12.82
CA ASP A 390 0.05 -18.88 -14.08
C ASP A 390 -0.15 -17.41 -14.54
N SER A 391 0.45 -17.03 -15.68
CA SER A 391 0.30 -15.67 -16.24
C SER A 391 -1.12 -15.29 -16.67
N LYS A 392 -2.07 -16.24 -16.69
CA LYS A 392 -3.50 -16.03 -17.00
C LYS A 392 -4.36 -16.02 -15.73
N GLY A 393 -3.79 -16.23 -14.55
CA GLY A 393 -4.51 -16.35 -13.29
C GLY A 393 -5.07 -17.75 -13.01
N THR A 394 -4.74 -18.76 -13.82
CA THR A 394 -5.13 -20.16 -13.57
C THR A 394 -4.37 -20.67 -12.35
N LYS A 395 -5.05 -21.27 -11.37
CA LYS A 395 -4.39 -21.88 -10.21
C LYS A 395 -3.48 -23.04 -10.64
N THR A 396 -2.20 -22.93 -10.31
CA THR A 396 -1.15 -23.93 -10.59
C THR A 396 -0.82 -24.81 -9.39
N GLY A 397 -1.19 -24.38 -8.18
CA GLY A 397 -0.84 -25.06 -6.94
C GLY A 397 -1.03 -24.17 -5.71
N THR A 398 -0.24 -24.45 -4.68
CA THR A 398 -0.18 -23.67 -3.44
C THR A 398 1.24 -23.67 -2.89
N VAL A 399 1.62 -22.61 -2.18
CA VAL A 399 2.92 -22.44 -1.51
C VAL A 399 2.71 -22.08 -0.05
N THR A 400 3.48 -22.69 0.87
CA THR A 400 3.43 -22.34 2.30
C THR A 400 4.63 -21.48 2.68
N PHE A 401 4.36 -20.28 3.20
CA PHE A 401 5.35 -19.43 3.84
C PHE A 401 5.39 -19.68 5.35
N LYS A 402 6.60 -19.71 5.91
CA LYS A 402 6.87 -19.72 7.36
C LYS A 402 7.92 -18.65 7.63
N LYS A 403 7.56 -17.60 8.38
CA LYS A 403 8.41 -16.43 8.66
C LYS A 403 9.06 -15.85 7.39
N GLY A 404 8.26 -15.56 6.37
CA GLY A 404 8.75 -15.01 5.11
C GLY A 404 9.51 -15.98 4.20
N ILE A 405 9.73 -17.25 4.60
CA ILE A 405 10.43 -18.25 3.80
C ILE A 405 9.43 -19.26 3.20
N ALA A 406 9.51 -19.47 1.90
CA ALA A 406 8.86 -20.56 1.17
C ALA A 406 9.89 -21.43 0.45
N LYS A 407 9.55 -22.71 0.25
CA LYS A 407 10.37 -23.69 -0.48
C LYS A 407 9.58 -24.31 -1.62
N ASP A 408 10.32 -24.89 -2.58
CA ASP A 408 9.75 -25.64 -3.71
C ASP A 408 8.71 -24.83 -4.54
N VAL A 409 8.84 -23.50 -4.60
CA VAL A 409 7.96 -22.63 -5.39
C VAL A 409 8.13 -22.99 -6.87
N THR A 410 7.14 -23.64 -7.47
CA THR A 410 7.30 -24.35 -8.75
C THR A 410 6.65 -23.58 -9.91
N THR A 411 7.32 -23.44 -11.05
CA THR A 411 6.74 -22.83 -12.25
C THR A 411 5.65 -23.68 -12.89
N GLY A 412 4.55 -23.04 -13.30
CA GLY A 412 3.46 -23.64 -14.05
C GLY A 412 3.83 -24.01 -15.48
N THR A 413 2.85 -24.50 -16.25
CA THR A 413 3.04 -24.98 -17.63
C THR A 413 3.46 -23.89 -18.62
N ASP A 414 3.19 -22.62 -18.31
CA ASP A 414 3.69 -21.46 -19.07
C ASP A 414 5.09 -20.99 -18.62
N GLY A 415 5.74 -21.75 -17.73
CA GLY A 415 7.03 -21.45 -17.12
C GLY A 415 7.04 -20.21 -16.23
N SER A 416 5.88 -19.78 -15.71
CA SER A 416 5.77 -18.73 -14.70
C SER A 416 5.08 -19.23 -13.43
N VAL A 417 5.28 -18.52 -12.32
CA VAL A 417 4.51 -18.70 -11.10
C VAL A 417 4.27 -17.33 -10.47
N ILE A 418 3.02 -17.06 -10.12
CA ILE A 418 2.57 -15.81 -9.49
C ILE A 418 1.92 -16.16 -8.14
N ILE A 419 2.39 -15.50 -7.08
CA ILE A 419 1.79 -15.54 -5.75
C ILE A 419 1.17 -14.14 -5.54
N LYS A 420 -0.16 -14.08 -5.42
CA LYS A 420 -0.90 -12.81 -5.41
C LYS A 420 -1.30 -12.35 -4.01
N ASP A 421 -1.37 -11.03 -3.83
CA ASP A 421 -1.98 -10.35 -2.68
C ASP A 421 -1.50 -10.89 -1.32
N ALA A 422 -0.22 -11.27 -1.28
CA ALA A 422 0.36 -12.09 -0.21
C ALA A 422 1.44 -11.37 0.61
N PHE A 423 1.92 -10.22 0.14
CA PHE A 423 3.13 -9.59 0.66
C PHE A 423 2.93 -8.10 0.99
N PRO A 424 3.61 -7.60 2.05
CA PRO A 424 3.72 -6.16 2.29
C PRO A 424 4.37 -5.45 1.11
N VAL A 425 3.84 -4.28 0.74
CA VAL A 425 4.48 -3.40 -0.25
C VAL A 425 5.82 -2.89 0.32
N GLY A 426 6.84 -2.79 -0.52
CA GLY A 426 8.20 -2.42 -0.13
C GLY A 426 9.04 -3.54 0.49
N ALA A 427 8.48 -4.74 0.73
CA ALA A 427 9.28 -5.91 1.11
C ALA A 427 10.25 -6.29 -0.03
N VAL A 428 11.40 -6.88 0.30
CA VAL A 428 12.37 -7.36 -0.70
C VAL A 428 12.25 -8.88 -0.81
N ALA A 429 11.87 -9.40 -1.98
CA ALA A 429 11.86 -10.82 -2.26
C ALA A 429 13.19 -11.25 -2.87
N ARG A 430 13.81 -12.31 -2.31
CA ARG A 430 14.94 -13.03 -2.92
C ARG A 430 14.50 -14.43 -3.29
N ALA A 431 14.72 -14.85 -4.53
CA ALA A 431 14.52 -16.23 -4.96
C ALA A 431 15.86 -16.87 -5.33
N LYS A 432 16.09 -18.09 -4.85
CA LYS A 432 17.20 -18.94 -5.28
C LYS A 432 16.65 -20.17 -5.98
N GLU A 433 17.22 -20.53 -7.13
CA GLU A 433 16.83 -21.74 -7.83
C GLU A 433 17.42 -22.99 -7.19
N THR A 434 16.58 -24.02 -7.01
CA THR A 434 16.95 -25.27 -6.33
C THR A 434 16.79 -26.50 -7.21
N TYR A 435 15.97 -26.44 -8.26
CA TYR A 435 15.76 -27.54 -9.20
C TYR A 435 15.35 -27.04 -10.59
N VAL A 436 15.84 -27.70 -11.63
CA VAL A 436 15.40 -27.52 -13.01
C VAL A 436 15.04 -28.86 -13.65
N PRO A 437 14.00 -28.92 -14.51
CA PRO A 437 13.65 -30.15 -15.21
C PRO A 437 14.76 -30.56 -16.18
N ALA A 438 14.79 -31.84 -16.58
CA ALA A 438 15.59 -32.24 -17.73
C ALA A 438 15.10 -31.52 -19.01
N PRO A 439 15.99 -31.11 -19.93
CA PRO A 439 17.43 -31.36 -19.94
C PRO A 439 18.29 -30.15 -19.52
N TYR A 440 17.81 -29.30 -18.60
CA TYR A 440 18.47 -28.04 -18.27
C TYR A 440 19.59 -28.18 -17.24
N THR A 441 20.51 -27.23 -17.22
CA THR A 441 21.48 -27.05 -16.13
C THR A 441 20.93 -26.06 -15.11
N LEU A 442 21.07 -26.39 -13.82
CA LEU A 442 20.65 -25.56 -12.69
C LEU A 442 21.50 -24.30 -12.60
N GLY A 443 20.85 -23.14 -12.47
CA GLY A 443 21.52 -21.85 -12.40
C GLY A 443 21.46 -21.08 -13.72
N HIS A 444 21.61 -19.76 -13.60
CA HIS A 444 21.39 -18.82 -14.67
C HIS A 444 22.67 -18.19 -15.20
N THR A 445 22.61 -17.72 -16.44
CA THR A 445 23.69 -16.97 -17.05
C THR A 445 23.70 -15.52 -16.52
N ASP A 446 24.80 -15.08 -15.91
CA ASP A 446 24.98 -13.69 -15.49
C ASP A 446 25.26 -12.74 -16.67
N SER A 447 25.46 -11.46 -16.38
CA SER A 447 25.77 -10.44 -17.39
C SER A 447 27.12 -10.61 -18.09
N THR A 448 27.98 -11.53 -17.63
CA THR A 448 29.28 -11.87 -18.23
C THR A 448 29.24 -13.13 -19.10
N GLY A 449 28.12 -13.86 -19.11
CA GLY A 449 28.00 -15.16 -19.76
C GLY A 449 28.35 -16.35 -18.85
N THR A 450 28.58 -16.11 -17.56
CA THR A 450 28.98 -17.14 -16.58
C THR A 450 27.74 -17.79 -15.96
N LEU A 451 27.78 -19.12 -15.80
CA LEU A 451 26.72 -19.85 -15.09
C LEU A 451 26.87 -19.66 -13.57
N VAL A 452 25.89 -19.03 -12.95
CA VAL A 452 25.82 -18.76 -11.50
C VAL A 452 24.51 -19.32 -10.91
N ASN A 453 24.46 -19.57 -9.61
CA ASN A 453 23.20 -19.89 -8.91
C ASN A 453 23.06 -19.07 -7.62
N ASP A 454 23.26 -17.77 -7.78
CA ASP A 454 23.02 -16.78 -6.74
C ASP A 454 21.54 -16.39 -6.69
N PRO A 455 21.03 -15.89 -5.56
CA PRO A 455 19.64 -15.43 -5.49
C PRO A 455 19.44 -14.16 -6.34
N ILE A 456 18.36 -14.12 -7.12
CA ILE A 456 17.87 -12.86 -7.72
C ILE A 456 16.95 -12.17 -6.72
N GLU A 457 17.00 -10.85 -6.66
CA GLU A 457 16.14 -10.04 -5.78
C GLU A 457 15.24 -9.06 -6.54
N THR A 458 14.11 -8.70 -5.93
CA THR A 458 13.18 -7.67 -6.41
C THR A 458 12.44 -7.03 -5.23
N VAL A 459 11.94 -5.81 -5.41
CA VAL A 459 11.11 -5.11 -4.42
C VAL A 459 9.64 -5.35 -4.74
N ILE A 460 8.86 -5.76 -3.74
CA ILE A 460 7.41 -5.93 -3.84
C ILE A 460 6.76 -4.55 -4.03
N THR A 461 6.04 -4.42 -5.12
CA THR A 461 5.25 -3.24 -5.52
C THR A 461 3.79 -3.39 -5.10
N GLU A 462 3.05 -2.28 -5.10
CA GLU A 462 1.58 -2.32 -5.00
C GLU A 462 1.02 -2.70 -6.37
N ASP A 463 0.37 -3.86 -6.48
CA ASP A 463 -0.09 -4.42 -7.75
C ASP A 463 -1.09 -3.49 -8.46
N SER A 464 -1.94 -2.80 -7.68
CA SER A 464 -2.98 -1.92 -8.21
C SER A 464 -2.47 -0.61 -8.83
N THR A 465 -1.21 -0.22 -8.57
CA THR A 465 -0.63 1.05 -9.07
C THR A 465 0.64 0.86 -9.92
N ALA A 466 1.51 -0.08 -9.55
CA ALA A 466 2.79 -0.34 -10.24
C ALA A 466 2.85 -1.71 -10.95
N GLY A 467 1.87 -2.59 -10.70
CA GLY A 467 1.84 -3.96 -11.21
C GLY A 467 2.75 -4.93 -10.44
N THR A 468 2.63 -6.22 -10.74
CA THR A 468 3.31 -7.30 -10.00
C THR A 468 4.82 -7.28 -10.14
N ALA A 469 5.53 -7.34 -9.01
CA ALA A 469 6.99 -7.45 -8.97
C ALA A 469 7.48 -8.74 -9.65
N GLN A 470 8.38 -8.64 -10.61
CA GLN A 470 8.83 -9.77 -11.45
C GLN A 470 10.33 -10.06 -11.30
N MET A 471 10.68 -11.34 -11.16
CA MET A 471 12.03 -11.88 -11.35
C MET A 471 12.05 -12.78 -12.59
N THR A 472 13.16 -12.79 -13.33
CA THR A 472 13.33 -13.61 -14.54
C THR A 472 14.63 -14.40 -14.45
N PHE A 473 14.55 -15.72 -14.62
CA PHE A 473 15.67 -16.65 -14.55
C PHE A 473 15.82 -17.40 -15.88
N THR A 474 17.04 -17.52 -16.40
CA THR A 474 17.36 -18.15 -17.70
C THR A 474 18.21 -19.41 -17.50
N ASP A 475 17.87 -20.56 -18.08
CA ASP A 475 18.74 -21.77 -18.05
C ASP A 475 19.20 -22.14 -19.44
N ASN A 476 20.36 -22.77 -19.48
CA ASN A 476 20.86 -23.43 -20.67
C ASN A 476 20.41 -24.90 -20.68
N LYS A 477 20.01 -25.41 -21.84
CA LYS A 477 19.92 -26.86 -22.09
C LYS A 477 21.31 -27.46 -22.08
N GLN A 478 21.44 -28.65 -21.49
CA GLN A 478 22.61 -29.49 -21.65
C GLN A 478 22.67 -30.01 -23.08
N VAL A 479 23.86 -29.93 -23.68
CA VAL A 479 24.17 -30.47 -24.99
C VAL A 479 25.37 -31.41 -24.92
N GLY A 480 25.65 -32.15 -25.99
CA GLY A 480 26.81 -33.01 -26.12
C GLY A 480 27.50 -32.86 -27.48
N GLY A 481 28.58 -33.62 -27.63
CA GLY A 481 29.26 -33.82 -28.91
C GLY A 481 29.26 -35.30 -29.29
N LEU A 482 29.33 -35.59 -30.60
CA LEU A 482 29.58 -36.93 -31.11
C LEU A 482 30.98 -36.99 -31.71
N LYS A 483 31.79 -37.97 -31.31
CA LYS A 483 33.00 -38.37 -32.05
C LYS A 483 32.78 -39.72 -32.71
N VAL A 484 33.04 -39.78 -34.00
CA VAL A 484 32.92 -40.98 -34.84
C VAL A 484 34.30 -41.41 -35.32
N LYS A 485 34.53 -42.72 -35.39
CA LYS A 485 35.60 -43.31 -36.20
C LYS A 485 35.03 -44.36 -37.18
N LYS A 486 35.23 -44.12 -38.48
CA LYS A 486 34.97 -45.08 -39.57
C LYS A 486 36.21 -45.95 -39.79
N SER A 487 36.00 -47.19 -40.21
CA SER A 487 37.08 -48.16 -40.48
C SER A 487 36.68 -49.08 -41.62
N GLY A 488 37.64 -49.49 -42.45
CA GLY A 488 37.44 -50.52 -43.47
C GLY A 488 37.03 -51.86 -42.85
N LYS A 489 36.06 -52.55 -43.48
CA LYS A 489 35.49 -53.81 -42.93
C LYS A 489 36.51 -54.94 -42.81
N TYR A 490 37.49 -55.01 -43.71
CA TYR A 490 38.44 -56.11 -43.81
C TYR A 490 39.86 -55.75 -43.34
N ASN A 491 40.16 -54.45 -43.34
CA ASN A 491 41.50 -53.87 -43.26
C ASN A 491 41.62 -52.78 -42.17
N GLY A 492 40.53 -52.50 -41.45
CA GLY A 492 40.55 -51.59 -40.29
C GLY A 492 40.91 -50.16 -40.67
N ASP A 493 41.98 -49.66 -40.08
CA ASP A 493 42.47 -48.29 -40.31
C ASP A 493 43.43 -48.20 -41.51
N GLU A 494 43.93 -49.34 -42.03
CA GLU A 494 44.91 -49.42 -43.12
C GLU A 494 44.22 -49.60 -44.47
N LEU A 495 44.07 -48.52 -45.25
CA LEU A 495 43.37 -48.55 -46.54
C LEU A 495 44.14 -49.40 -47.58
N LEU A 496 43.41 -50.19 -48.37
CA LEU A 496 43.99 -51.20 -49.29
C LEU A 496 44.92 -50.60 -50.35
N ASN A 497 44.63 -49.37 -50.78
CA ASN A 497 45.43 -48.56 -51.69
C ASN A 497 44.95 -47.09 -51.61
N SER A 498 45.52 -46.21 -52.43
CA SER A 498 45.17 -44.77 -52.52
C SER A 498 43.78 -44.46 -53.09
N ASP A 499 43.11 -45.43 -53.71
CA ASP A 499 41.81 -45.23 -54.34
C ASP A 499 40.67 -45.26 -53.31
N TYR A 500 40.93 -45.81 -52.11
CA TYR A 500 40.05 -45.71 -50.95
C TYR A 500 40.48 -44.55 -50.06
N GLN A 501 39.56 -43.68 -49.67
CA GLN A 501 39.81 -42.57 -48.75
C GLN A 501 38.66 -42.42 -47.76
N PHE A 502 38.98 -42.24 -46.47
CA PHE A 502 37.98 -41.82 -45.49
C PHE A 502 37.67 -40.31 -45.59
N LYS A 503 38.68 -39.52 -45.95
CA LYS A 503 38.60 -38.07 -46.13
C LYS A 503 37.44 -37.72 -47.06
N GLY A 504 36.63 -36.73 -46.68
CA GLY A 504 35.49 -36.29 -47.49
C GLY A 504 34.23 -37.15 -47.34
N THR A 505 34.26 -38.27 -46.62
CA THR A 505 33.02 -38.94 -46.15
C THR A 505 32.20 -37.93 -45.37
N LEU A 506 30.96 -37.66 -45.79
CA LEU A 506 30.05 -36.72 -45.15
C LEU A 506 29.01 -37.48 -44.34
N LEU A 507 29.03 -37.30 -43.03
CA LEU A 507 28.06 -37.86 -42.09
C LEU A 507 27.06 -36.79 -41.65
N GLY A 508 25.86 -37.23 -41.29
CA GLY A 508 24.82 -36.38 -40.73
C GLY A 508 24.14 -37.00 -39.53
N LEU A 509 23.55 -36.16 -38.67
CA LEU A 509 22.65 -36.57 -37.60
C LEU A 509 21.24 -36.07 -37.89
N LYS A 510 20.25 -36.95 -37.78
CA LYS A 510 18.82 -36.61 -37.83
C LYS A 510 18.22 -36.56 -36.44
N ASP A 511 17.33 -35.61 -36.19
CA ASP A 511 16.44 -35.61 -35.03
C ASP A 511 15.36 -36.72 -35.15
N LYS A 512 14.55 -36.89 -34.10
CA LYS A 512 13.40 -37.81 -34.08
C LYS A 512 12.34 -37.51 -35.15
N LYS A 513 12.30 -36.30 -35.71
CA LYS A 513 11.38 -35.88 -36.78
C LYS A 513 11.95 -36.16 -38.18
N GLY A 514 13.23 -36.57 -38.28
CA GLY A 514 13.93 -36.83 -39.53
C GLY A 514 14.70 -35.64 -40.12
N ASN A 515 14.69 -34.48 -39.45
CA ASN A 515 15.41 -33.28 -39.88
C ASN A 515 16.90 -33.48 -39.65
N VAL A 516 17.75 -33.09 -40.61
CA VAL A 516 19.21 -33.12 -40.43
C VAL A 516 19.63 -31.92 -39.60
N VAL A 517 20.08 -32.15 -38.36
CA VAL A 517 20.42 -31.08 -37.40
C VAL A 517 21.89 -30.68 -37.44
N THR A 518 22.77 -31.59 -37.88
CA THR A 518 24.19 -31.28 -38.11
C THR A 518 24.80 -32.25 -39.11
N GLN A 519 25.87 -31.82 -39.76
CA GLN A 519 26.68 -32.58 -40.69
C GLN A 519 28.16 -32.33 -40.40
N PHE A 520 29.00 -33.34 -40.62
CA PHE A 520 30.44 -33.25 -40.42
C PHE A 520 31.17 -34.22 -41.35
N THR A 521 32.36 -33.83 -41.79
CA THR A 521 33.22 -34.66 -42.62
C THR A 521 34.21 -35.45 -41.78
N LEU A 522 34.66 -36.59 -42.31
CA LEU A 522 35.78 -37.34 -41.75
C LEU A 522 37.12 -36.85 -42.30
N ASP A 523 38.16 -36.96 -41.48
CA ASP A 523 39.55 -36.74 -41.84
C ASP A 523 40.18 -37.95 -42.56
N GLU A 524 41.49 -37.86 -42.84
CA GLU A 524 42.28 -38.93 -43.48
C GLU A 524 42.37 -40.21 -42.65
N LYS A 525 42.16 -40.13 -41.33
CA LYS A 525 42.17 -41.26 -40.38
C LYS A 525 40.75 -41.83 -40.13
N GLY A 526 39.75 -41.30 -40.83
CA GLY A 526 38.35 -41.67 -40.64
C GLY A 526 37.74 -41.16 -39.34
N GLU A 527 38.37 -40.18 -38.69
CA GLU A 527 37.84 -39.52 -37.49
C GLU A 527 37.08 -38.24 -37.87
N GLY A 528 35.99 -37.98 -37.16
CA GLY A 528 35.23 -36.73 -37.29
C GLY A 528 34.38 -36.49 -36.05
N ASN A 529 34.10 -35.24 -35.75
CA ASN A 529 33.32 -34.86 -34.58
C ASN A 529 32.38 -33.69 -34.84
N THR A 530 31.31 -33.64 -34.06
CA THR A 530 30.50 -32.42 -33.91
C THR A 530 31.10 -31.53 -32.82
N THR A 531 30.58 -30.30 -32.70
CA THR A 531 30.83 -29.45 -31.53
C THR A 531 30.09 -29.99 -30.29
N GLU A 532 30.65 -29.72 -29.11
CA GLU A 532 30.01 -29.94 -27.79
C GLU A 532 29.70 -28.61 -27.07
N ASN A 533 29.92 -27.47 -27.73
CA ASN A 533 29.71 -26.14 -27.19
C ASN A 533 28.19 -25.83 -27.01
N PRO A 534 27.74 -25.38 -25.82
CA PRO A 534 26.36 -24.98 -25.51
C PRO A 534 25.68 -24.05 -26.51
N LEU A 535 26.45 -23.16 -27.14
CA LEU A 535 25.95 -22.12 -28.03
C LEU A 535 25.82 -22.59 -29.48
N THR A 536 26.46 -23.70 -29.86
CA THR A 536 26.55 -24.16 -31.25
C THR A 536 26.27 -25.64 -31.48
N SER A 537 26.16 -26.47 -30.43
CA SER A 537 25.74 -27.87 -30.59
C SER A 537 24.21 -27.95 -30.69
N PRO A 538 23.68 -28.62 -31.72
CA PRO A 538 22.25 -28.95 -31.82
C PRO A 538 21.88 -30.24 -31.06
N LEU A 539 22.84 -30.88 -30.38
CA LEU A 539 22.70 -32.21 -29.79
C LEU A 539 22.34 -32.12 -28.30
N VAL A 540 21.05 -31.97 -28.01
CA VAL A 540 20.50 -31.86 -26.65
C VAL A 540 20.65 -33.20 -25.90
N LEU A 541 21.11 -33.16 -24.65
CA LEU A 541 21.16 -34.36 -23.81
C LEU A 541 19.76 -34.78 -23.36
N GLY A 542 19.51 -36.08 -23.25
CA GLY A 542 18.18 -36.66 -23.05
C GLY A 542 17.50 -37.08 -24.35
N GLU A 543 17.92 -36.52 -25.49
CA GLU A 543 17.33 -36.81 -26.81
C GLU A 543 18.03 -37.96 -27.56
N LYS A 544 17.33 -38.42 -28.61
CA LYS A 544 17.79 -39.45 -29.55
C LYS A 544 17.99 -38.87 -30.94
N TYR A 545 19.10 -39.26 -31.57
CA TYR A 545 19.45 -38.87 -32.93
C TYR A 545 19.83 -40.09 -33.76
N THR A 546 19.66 -40.01 -35.07
CA THR A 546 20.05 -41.07 -36.01
C THR A 546 21.25 -40.61 -36.82
N LEU A 547 22.40 -41.24 -36.61
CA LEU A 547 23.61 -41.07 -37.41
C LEU A 547 23.43 -41.79 -38.75
N PHE A 548 23.75 -41.11 -39.85
CA PHE A 548 23.69 -41.67 -41.20
C PHE A 548 24.80 -41.09 -42.09
N GLU A 549 25.12 -41.79 -43.18
CA GLU A 549 26.12 -41.36 -44.17
C GLU A 549 25.38 -40.70 -45.34
N ILE A 550 25.78 -39.48 -45.68
CA ILE A 550 25.23 -38.70 -46.79
C ILE A 550 26.05 -39.01 -48.04
N VAL A 551 27.37 -38.89 -47.95
CA VAL A 551 28.34 -39.16 -49.02
C VAL A 551 29.40 -40.10 -48.47
N ALA A 552 29.64 -41.22 -49.15
CA ALA A 552 30.78 -42.09 -48.87
C ALA A 552 32.07 -41.44 -49.38
N GLY A 553 33.18 -41.61 -48.66
CA GLY A 553 34.49 -41.21 -49.16
C GLY A 553 34.91 -42.01 -50.40
N ASP A 554 35.90 -41.49 -51.13
CA ASP A 554 36.33 -42.05 -52.41
C ASP A 554 36.70 -43.54 -52.30
N GLY A 555 36.37 -44.31 -53.34
CA GLY A 555 36.51 -45.77 -53.37
C GLY A 555 35.44 -46.56 -52.61
N PHE A 556 34.64 -45.94 -51.75
CA PHE A 556 33.59 -46.63 -50.99
C PHE A 556 32.18 -46.45 -51.59
N THR A 557 31.38 -47.53 -51.53
CA THR A 557 29.93 -47.43 -51.70
C THR A 557 29.26 -47.07 -50.36
N ASN A 558 28.28 -46.16 -50.38
CA ASN A 558 27.47 -45.86 -49.20
C ASN A 558 26.53 -47.03 -48.89
N SER A 559 27.01 -47.96 -48.06
CA SER A 559 26.27 -49.09 -47.49
C SER A 559 25.98 -48.91 -46.01
N PHE A 560 26.16 -47.70 -45.48
CA PHE A 560 26.10 -47.45 -44.05
C PHE A 560 24.66 -47.57 -43.53
N LYS A 561 24.43 -48.56 -42.65
CA LYS A 561 23.16 -48.69 -41.94
C LYS A 561 23.07 -47.59 -40.87
N PRO A 562 22.02 -46.76 -40.86
CA PRO A 562 21.87 -45.71 -39.84
C PRO A 562 21.89 -46.27 -38.41
N VAL A 563 22.50 -45.52 -37.49
CA VAL A 563 22.70 -45.92 -36.09
C VAL A 563 22.01 -44.93 -35.16
N GLU A 564 21.17 -45.42 -34.26
CA GLU A 564 20.60 -44.59 -33.20
C GLU A 564 21.66 -44.26 -32.14
N VAL A 565 21.80 -42.97 -31.83
CA VAL A 565 22.64 -42.44 -30.76
C VAL A 565 21.74 -41.74 -29.75
N THR A 566 21.63 -42.30 -28.56
CA THR A 566 20.98 -41.66 -27.41
C THR A 566 22.01 -40.81 -26.67
N PHE A 567 21.69 -39.55 -26.38
CA PHE A 567 22.49 -38.71 -25.47
C PHE A 567 21.83 -38.75 -24.09
N THR A 568 22.58 -39.07 -23.05
CA THR A 568 22.02 -39.23 -21.69
C THR A 568 22.15 -37.90 -20.94
N TYR A 569 21.04 -37.37 -20.43
CA TYR A 569 21.04 -36.23 -19.51
C TYR A 569 21.88 -36.55 -18.26
N GLN A 570 22.74 -35.62 -17.84
CA GLN A 570 23.77 -35.91 -16.82
C GLN A 570 23.35 -35.53 -15.39
N GLY A 571 22.14 -34.99 -15.24
CA GLY A 571 21.64 -34.39 -14.00
C GLY A 571 21.95 -32.90 -13.91
N GLN A 572 21.14 -32.18 -13.13
CA GLN A 572 21.02 -30.72 -13.21
C GLN A 572 22.27 -29.91 -12.84
N ILE A 573 23.16 -30.43 -12.00
CA ILE A 573 24.33 -29.69 -11.45
C ILE A 573 25.60 -29.90 -12.32
N ARG A 574 25.46 -30.44 -13.53
CA ARG A 574 26.59 -30.68 -14.44
C ARG A 574 26.89 -29.42 -15.23
N SER A 575 28.18 -29.08 -15.32
CA SER A 575 28.65 -27.93 -16.08
C SER A 575 28.24 -28.02 -17.55
N LEU A 576 28.21 -26.86 -18.20
CA LEU A 576 27.88 -26.71 -19.62
C LEU A 576 28.82 -27.43 -20.60
N LEU A 577 29.95 -27.96 -20.14
CA LEU A 577 30.84 -28.76 -20.97
C LEU A 577 30.18 -30.12 -21.25
N GLY A 578 29.71 -30.27 -22.50
CA GLY A 578 29.01 -31.46 -22.95
C GLY A 578 29.91 -32.70 -22.92
N ASN A 579 29.30 -33.87 -22.68
CA ASN A 579 30.01 -35.13 -22.81
C ASN A 579 30.14 -35.50 -24.30
N MET A 580 31.37 -35.61 -24.82
CA MET A 580 31.61 -36.28 -26.09
C MET A 580 31.29 -37.78 -25.98
N ARG A 581 30.26 -38.25 -26.70
CA ARG A 581 30.03 -39.69 -26.90
C ARG A 581 30.93 -40.18 -28.04
N GLN A 582 31.72 -41.21 -27.78
CA GLN A 582 32.49 -41.91 -28.82
C GLN A 582 31.69 -43.08 -29.39
N VAL A 583 31.41 -43.05 -30.69
CA VAL A 583 30.90 -44.21 -31.44
C VAL A 583 32.09 -44.82 -32.19
N ARG A 584 32.54 -45.98 -31.73
CA ARG A 584 33.66 -46.72 -32.35
C ARG A 584 33.12 -47.75 -33.36
N ILE A 585 33.76 -47.76 -34.54
CA ILE A 585 33.63 -48.78 -35.60
C ILE A 585 32.32 -48.69 -36.38
N LEU A 586 32.32 -47.79 -37.39
CA LEU A 586 31.39 -47.88 -38.53
C LEU A 586 32.06 -48.67 -39.67
N ARG A 587 31.48 -49.81 -40.07
CA ARG A 587 32.00 -50.67 -41.16
C ARG A 587 31.12 -50.57 -42.41
N SER A 588 31.71 -50.28 -43.56
CA SER A 588 31.06 -50.36 -44.88
C SER A 588 31.24 -51.73 -45.53
N GLN A 589 30.21 -52.23 -46.20
CA GLN A 589 30.33 -53.23 -47.27
C GLN A 589 30.45 -52.46 -48.61
N GLU A 590 30.93 -52.97 -49.73
CA GLU A 590 31.16 -54.33 -50.21
C GLU A 590 32.38 -54.29 -51.17
N ILE A 591 33.01 -55.43 -51.50
CA ILE A 591 34.09 -55.43 -52.50
C ILE A 591 33.44 -55.52 -53.88
N LEU A 592 33.46 -54.42 -54.65
CA LEU A 592 33.14 -54.51 -56.07
C LEU A 592 34.31 -55.21 -56.77
N SER A 593 34.16 -56.51 -57.06
CA SER A 593 35.19 -57.26 -57.78
C SER A 593 35.26 -56.75 -59.22
N LEU A 594 36.30 -55.98 -59.53
CA LEU A 594 36.75 -55.75 -60.90
C LEU A 594 37.15 -57.10 -61.53
N ARG A 595 36.20 -57.76 -62.20
CA ARG A 595 36.54 -58.75 -63.22
C ARG A 595 37.22 -58.00 -64.36
N ARG A 596 38.55 -58.11 -64.44
CA ARG A 596 39.29 -57.70 -65.64
C ARG A 596 38.86 -58.56 -66.83
N ARG A 597 38.10 -57.97 -67.75
CA ARG A 597 38.36 -57.96 -69.20
C ARG A 597 37.40 -56.99 -69.88
#